data_AF-A0A370E0U3-F1
#
_entry.id   AF-A0A370E0U3-F1
#
_cell.length_a   1.000
_cell.length_b   1.000
_cell.length_c   1.000
_cell.angle_alpha   90.00
_cell.angle_beta   90.00
_cell.angle_gamma   90.00
#
_symmetry.space_group_name_H-M   'P 1'
#
loop_
_entity.id
_entity.type
_entity.pdbx_description
1 polymer ?
#
loop_
_entity_poly.entity_id
_entity_poly.type
_entity_poly.pdbx_seq_one_letter_code
_entity_poly.pdbx_strand_id
1 'polypeptide(L)'
;MEHEVSIASLWLQGCGFFGAYTKHEELAENPAYLDKVLRKVHPGLGGKILKFWKFDPQLVAVAAEHDDLLRNPGDAPVDYVDLVQVANVLAYEGTAHPMATVDRSRIPAFARLGFNYDEQGQAKNEAHADGVEAVFF
;
A
#
# COMPACT_ATOMS: atom_id res chain seq x y z
N MET A 1 21.96 9.25 -1.34
CA MET A 1 21.91 8.20 -0.31
C MET A 1 20.71 8.50 0.55
N GLU A 2 19.53 8.28 -0.02
CA GLU A 2 18.29 8.42 0.73
C GLU A 2 17.63 7.05 0.62
N HIS A 3 17.63 6.34 1.73
CA HIS A 3 16.95 5.06 1.85
C HIS A 3 15.46 5.38 1.81
N GLU A 4 14.82 5.01 0.70
CA GLU A 4 13.37 5.03 0.55
C GLU A 4 12.74 4.13 1.62
N VAL A 5 12.31 4.72 2.73
CA VAL A 5 11.52 4.03 3.75
C VAL A 5 10.08 4.02 3.26
N SER A 6 9.82 3.20 2.23
CA SER A 6 8.48 2.77 1.89
C SER A 6 7.91 1.97 3.05
N ILE A 7 6.61 2.09 3.34
CA ILE A 7 5.93 1.14 4.24
C ILE A 7 6.12 -0.29 3.72
N ALA A 8 6.23 -0.50 2.41
CA ALA A 8 6.62 -1.79 1.82
C ALA A 8 8.05 -2.23 2.22
N SER A 9 9.00 -1.29 2.37
CA SER A 9 10.34 -1.57 2.91
C SER A 9 10.26 -2.01 4.39
N LEU A 10 9.36 -1.42 5.19
CA LEU A 10 9.12 -1.84 6.58
C LEU A 10 8.49 -3.24 6.67
N TRP A 11 7.55 -3.57 5.78
CA TRP A 11 6.97 -4.91 5.66
C TRP A 11 7.99 -5.96 5.20
N LEU A 12 8.94 -5.59 4.33
CA LEU A 12 10.02 -6.47 3.86
C LEU A 12 11.17 -6.61 4.87
N GLN A 13 11.46 -5.57 5.66
CA GLN A 13 12.50 -5.60 6.69
C GLN A 13 12.07 -6.39 7.94
N GLY A 14 10.78 -6.42 8.28
CA GLY A 14 10.28 -7.19 9.44
C GLY A 14 10.23 -8.70 9.23
N CYS A 15 10.05 -9.16 7.99
CA CYS A 15 9.86 -10.58 7.66
C CYS A 15 11.12 -11.28 7.12
N GLY A 16 12.33 -11.01 7.64
CA GLY A 16 13.53 -11.84 7.36
C GLY A 16 13.84 -12.13 5.88
N PHE A 17 13.27 -11.39 4.92
CA PHE A 17 13.34 -11.67 3.49
C PHE A 17 14.51 -10.91 2.85
N PHE A 18 15.63 -10.81 3.57
CA PHE A 18 16.87 -10.23 3.03
C PHE A 18 17.94 -11.31 2.74
N GLY A 19 17.64 -12.59 2.99
CA GLY A 19 18.62 -13.67 2.93
C GLY A 19 18.71 -14.49 1.63
N ALA A 20 17.87 -14.25 0.61
CA ALA A 20 17.77 -15.17 -0.54
C ALA A 20 18.01 -14.56 -1.93
N TYR A 21 18.14 -13.24 -2.07
CA TYR A 21 18.08 -12.61 -3.39
C TYR A 21 19.40 -12.56 -4.18
N THR A 22 20.51 -13.06 -3.64
CA THR A 22 21.85 -12.95 -4.27
C THR A 22 22.23 -14.14 -5.17
N LYS A 23 21.29 -15.00 -5.58
CA LYS A 23 21.62 -16.25 -6.29
C LYS A 23 21.28 -16.30 -7.79
N HIS A 24 20.74 -15.25 -8.39
CA HIS A 24 20.45 -15.23 -9.82
C HIS A 24 21.14 -14.06 -10.53
N GLU A 25 22.32 -14.35 -11.07
CA GLU A 25 23.22 -13.42 -11.77
C GLU A 25 22.57 -12.77 -13.02
N GLU A 26 21.67 -13.50 -13.70
CA GLU A 26 20.93 -13.01 -14.88
C GLU A 26 19.89 -11.91 -14.57
N LEU A 27 19.38 -11.85 -13.33
CA LEU A 27 18.43 -10.79 -12.91
C LEU A 27 19.16 -9.50 -12.48
N ALA A 28 20.46 -9.59 -12.19
CA ALA A 28 21.29 -8.44 -11.83
C ALA A 28 21.63 -7.54 -13.04
N GLU A 29 21.53 -8.06 -14.27
CA GLU A 29 21.89 -7.33 -15.50
C GLU A 29 20.87 -6.25 -15.90
N ASN A 30 19.66 -6.25 -15.32
CA ASN A 30 18.67 -5.19 -15.57
C ASN A 30 17.82 -4.87 -14.32
N PRO A 31 18.37 -4.11 -13.36
CA PRO A 31 17.72 -3.81 -12.08
C PRO A 31 16.37 -3.09 -12.25
N ALA A 32 16.22 -2.26 -13.29
CA ALA A 32 14.97 -1.54 -13.55
C ALA A 32 13.84 -2.47 -14.05
N TYR A 33 14.18 -3.52 -14.80
CA TYR A 33 13.21 -4.52 -15.23
C TYR A 33 12.81 -5.44 -14.07
N LEU A 34 13.79 -5.89 -13.28
CA LEU A 34 13.54 -6.69 -12.09
C LEU A 34 12.61 -5.98 -11.11
N ASP A 35 12.86 -4.71 -10.84
CA ASP A 35 12.05 -3.89 -9.94
C ASP A 35 10.59 -3.75 -10.44
N LYS A 36 10.38 -3.60 -11.76
CA LYS A 36 9.04 -3.61 -12.36
C LYS A 36 8.32 -4.95 -12.21
N VAL A 37 9.03 -6.06 -12.41
CA VAL A 37 8.44 -7.40 -12.25
C VAL A 37 8.12 -7.66 -10.78
N LEU A 38 9.03 -7.31 -9.87
CA LEU A 38 8.84 -7.49 -8.43
C LEU A 38 7.64 -6.67 -7.93
N ARG A 39 7.51 -5.40 -8.34
CA ARG A 39 6.32 -4.60 -8.04
C ARG A 39 5.03 -5.26 -8.48
N LYS A 40 5.00 -5.90 -9.66
CA LYS A 40 3.78 -6.58 -10.13
C LYS A 40 3.49 -7.91 -9.43
N VAL A 41 4.52 -8.63 -9.02
CA VAL A 41 4.38 -10.01 -8.49
C VAL A 41 4.21 -10.03 -6.98
N HIS A 42 4.79 -9.07 -6.27
CA HIS A 42 4.84 -9.11 -4.80
C HIS A 42 3.48 -9.14 -4.11
N PRO A 43 2.37 -8.53 -4.59
CA PRO A 43 1.10 -8.61 -3.86
C PRO A 43 0.56 -10.05 -3.88
N GLY A 44 0.51 -10.65 -5.08
CA GLY A 44 0.06 -12.04 -5.24
C GLY A 44 0.98 -13.06 -4.55
N LEU A 45 2.29 -12.82 -4.55
CA LEU A 45 3.26 -13.68 -3.84
C LEU A 45 3.15 -13.52 -2.32
N GLY A 46 3.09 -12.29 -1.83
CA GLY A 46 2.96 -11.96 -0.41
C GLY A 46 1.70 -12.55 0.20
N GLY A 47 0.55 -12.40 -0.47
CA GLY A 47 -0.70 -13.03 -0.05
C GLY A 47 -0.60 -14.55 0.04
N LYS A 48 0.04 -15.22 -0.93
CA LYS A 48 0.25 -16.67 -0.89
C LYS A 48 1.16 -17.11 0.26
N ILE A 49 2.24 -16.37 0.53
CA ILE A 49 3.15 -16.66 1.64
C ILE A 49 2.42 -16.54 2.97
N LEU A 50 1.73 -15.42 3.22
CA LEU A 50 1.00 -15.20 4.47
C LEU A 50 -0.12 -16.24 4.66
N LYS A 51 -0.81 -16.62 3.58
CA LYS A 51 -1.79 -17.71 3.61
C LYS A 51 -1.17 -19.05 3.98
N PHE A 52 0.00 -19.38 3.42
CA PHE A 52 0.73 -20.61 3.74
C PHE A 52 1.15 -20.65 5.22
N TRP A 53 1.55 -19.49 5.77
CA TRP A 53 1.86 -19.33 7.19
C TRP A 53 0.62 -19.26 8.10
N LYS A 54 -0.59 -19.34 7.54
CA LYS A 54 -1.87 -19.30 8.27
C LYS A 54 -2.08 -18.01 9.06
N PHE A 55 -1.64 -16.88 8.51
CA PHE A 55 -1.99 -15.57 9.04
C PHE A 55 -3.50 -15.30 8.91
N ASP A 56 -3.97 -14.32 9.68
CA ASP A 56 -5.36 -13.89 9.60
C ASP A 56 -5.75 -13.52 8.16
N PRO A 57 -6.93 -13.95 7.66
CA PRO A 57 -7.37 -13.67 6.31
C PRO A 57 -7.38 -12.18 5.94
N GLN A 58 -7.60 -11.29 6.91
CA GLN A 58 -7.59 -9.84 6.68
C GLN A 58 -6.18 -9.35 6.36
N LEU A 59 -5.14 -9.89 7.02
CA LEU A 59 -3.75 -9.56 6.73
C LEU A 59 -3.26 -10.18 5.42
N VAL A 60 -3.77 -11.36 5.08
CA VAL A 60 -3.55 -11.97 3.76
C VAL A 60 -4.14 -11.09 2.66
N ALA A 61 -5.35 -10.57 2.86
CA ALA A 61 -6.00 -9.66 1.91
C ALA A 61 -5.21 -8.35 1.75
N VAL A 62 -4.72 -7.76 2.85
CA VAL A 62 -3.84 -6.58 2.81
C VAL A 62 -2.64 -6.83 1.91
N ALA A 63 -1.88 -7.92 2.13
CA ALA A 63 -0.72 -8.21 1.30
C ALA A 63 -1.08 -8.44 -0.17
N ALA A 64 -2.24 -9.04 -0.44
CA ALA A 64 -2.67 -9.35 -1.80
C ALA A 64 -3.24 -8.16 -2.59
N GLU A 65 -3.85 -7.19 -1.91
CA GLU A 65 -4.75 -6.20 -2.53
C GLU A 65 -4.37 -4.74 -2.27
N HIS A 66 -3.41 -4.44 -1.37
CA HIS A 66 -3.04 -3.05 -1.04
C HIS A 66 -2.50 -2.23 -2.22
N ASP A 67 -2.03 -2.88 -3.29
CA ASP A 67 -1.52 -2.22 -4.49
C ASP A 67 -2.62 -1.92 -5.54
N ASP A 68 -3.80 -2.55 -5.42
CA ASP A 68 -4.93 -2.29 -6.31
C ASP A 68 -5.75 -1.09 -5.82
N LEU A 69 -5.29 0.12 -6.15
CA LEU A 69 -5.94 1.37 -5.74
C LEU A 69 -7.35 1.57 -6.30
N LEU A 70 -7.77 0.77 -7.29
CA LEU A 70 -9.12 0.81 -7.87
C LEU A 70 -10.01 -0.33 -7.37
N ARG A 71 -9.56 -1.06 -6.35
CA ARG A 71 -10.34 -2.11 -5.70
C ARG A 71 -11.70 -1.58 -5.26
N ASN A 72 -12.76 -2.28 -5.64
CA ASN A 72 -14.13 -1.98 -5.22
C ASN A 72 -14.76 -3.20 -4.52
N PRO A 73 -14.82 -3.20 -3.18
CA PRO A 73 -15.47 -4.28 -2.41
C PRO A 73 -17.01 -4.21 -2.42
N GLY A 74 -17.61 -3.25 -3.12
CA GLY A 74 -19.05 -3.00 -3.11
C GLY A 74 -19.52 -2.57 -1.72
N ASP A 75 -20.64 -3.14 -1.26
CA ASP A 75 -21.29 -2.83 0.01
C ASP A 75 -20.63 -3.49 1.23
N ALA A 76 -19.47 -4.15 1.05
CA ALA A 76 -18.74 -4.74 2.17
C ALA A 76 -18.25 -3.64 3.13
N PRO A 77 -18.27 -3.88 4.46
CA PRO A 77 -17.72 -2.96 5.44
C PRO A 77 -16.27 -2.57 5.14
N VAL A 78 -15.85 -1.43 5.69
CA VAL A 78 -14.44 -0.99 5.66
C VAL A 78 -13.55 -2.09 6.23
N ASP A 79 -12.43 -2.38 5.54
CA ASP A 79 -11.47 -3.40 5.95
C ASP A 79 -10.04 -2.82 6.10
N TYR A 80 -9.08 -3.65 6.52
CA TYR A 80 -7.68 -3.22 6.65
C TYR A 80 -7.01 -2.91 5.31
N VAL A 81 -7.52 -3.41 4.19
CA VAL A 81 -6.99 -3.08 2.87
C VAL A 81 -7.25 -1.61 2.58
N ASP A 82 -8.45 -1.12 2.88
CA ASP A 82 -8.80 0.30 2.72
C ASP A 82 -7.85 1.21 3.54
N LEU A 83 -7.60 0.84 4.80
CA LEU A 83 -6.69 1.58 5.68
C LEU A 83 -5.26 1.62 5.13
N VAL A 84 -4.73 0.47 4.72
CA VAL A 84 -3.35 0.38 4.22
C VAL A 84 -3.19 1.07 2.87
N GLN A 85 -4.19 1.02 1.99
CA GLN A 85 -4.17 1.76 0.72
C GLN A 85 -4.06 3.27 0.95
N VAL A 86 -4.87 3.82 1.85
CA VAL A 86 -4.81 5.25 2.19
C VAL A 86 -3.47 5.61 2.83
N ALA A 87 -3.01 4.82 3.80
CA ALA A 87 -1.71 5.03 4.44
C ALA A 87 -0.55 5.00 3.43
N ASN A 88 -0.56 4.07 2.48
CA ASN A 88 0.45 3.98 1.43
C ASN A 88 0.48 5.22 0.54
N VAL A 89 -0.68 5.78 0.18
CA VAL A 89 -0.75 7.00 -0.64
C VAL A 89 -0.26 8.21 0.14
N LEU A 90 -0.71 8.36 1.39
CA LEU A 90 -0.33 9.48 2.26
C LEU A 90 1.15 9.44 2.66
N ALA A 91 1.76 8.25 2.79
CA ALA A 91 3.18 8.10 3.11
C ALA A 91 4.13 8.74 2.09
N TYR A 92 3.67 8.91 0.84
CA TYR A 92 4.45 9.56 -0.22
C TYR A 92 4.03 11.01 -0.47
N GLU A 93 3.10 11.57 0.30
CA GLU A 93 2.67 12.95 0.13
C GLU A 93 3.84 13.93 0.21
N GLY A 94 3.93 14.83 -0.76
CA GLY A 94 5.02 15.82 -0.85
C GLY A 94 6.36 15.27 -1.38
N THR A 95 6.44 14.00 -1.75
CA THR A 95 7.65 13.40 -2.35
C THR A 95 7.60 13.37 -3.88
N ALA A 96 8.73 13.08 -4.54
CA ALA A 96 8.79 12.86 -5.99
C ALA A 96 8.29 11.47 -6.44
N HIS A 97 7.76 10.66 -5.51
CA HIS A 97 7.31 9.30 -5.80
C HIS A 97 6.02 9.32 -6.64
N PRO A 98 5.82 8.41 -7.61
CA PRO A 98 4.62 8.40 -8.45
C PRO A 98 3.30 8.34 -7.66
N MET A 99 3.30 7.65 -6.51
CA MET A 99 2.15 7.56 -5.61
C MET A 99 1.70 8.93 -5.06
N ALA A 100 2.61 9.90 -4.95
CA ALA A 100 2.31 11.26 -4.49
C ALA A 100 1.41 12.03 -5.47
N THR A 101 1.44 11.63 -6.76
CA THR A 101 0.71 12.30 -7.86
C THR A 101 -0.62 11.63 -8.21
N VAL A 102 -0.98 10.56 -7.49
CA VAL A 102 -2.24 9.85 -7.73
C VAL A 102 -3.42 10.70 -7.27
N ASP A 103 -4.45 10.74 -8.11
CA ASP A 103 -5.71 11.42 -7.80
C ASP A 103 -6.48 10.65 -6.71
N ARG A 104 -6.43 11.18 -5.48
CA ARG A 104 -7.05 10.59 -4.29
C ARG A 104 -8.57 10.49 -4.40
N SER A 105 -9.20 11.38 -5.17
CA SER A 105 -10.66 11.38 -5.37
C SER A 105 -11.15 10.13 -6.12
N ARG A 106 -10.24 9.47 -6.87
CA ARG A 106 -10.54 8.28 -7.67
C ARG A 106 -10.27 6.97 -6.94
N ILE A 107 -9.69 7.02 -5.75
CA ILE A 107 -9.35 5.84 -4.95
C ILE A 107 -10.54 5.53 -4.03
N PRO A 108 -11.25 4.39 -4.21
CA PRO A 108 -12.44 4.08 -3.40
C PRO A 108 -12.17 4.01 -1.90
N ALA A 109 -10.97 3.57 -1.49
CA ALA A 109 -10.58 3.48 -0.09
C ALA A 109 -10.66 4.83 0.66
N PHE A 110 -10.35 5.95 -0.01
CA PHE A 110 -10.48 7.27 0.60
C PHE A 110 -11.94 7.60 0.92
N ALA A 111 -12.84 7.41 -0.04
CA ALA A 111 -14.27 7.63 0.17
C ALA A 111 -14.84 6.67 1.24
N ARG A 112 -14.42 5.40 1.23
CA ARG A 112 -14.83 4.38 2.22
C ARG A 112 -14.40 4.72 3.64
N LEU A 113 -13.25 5.38 3.82
CA LEU A 113 -12.76 5.87 5.12
C LEU A 113 -13.32 7.25 5.52
N GLY A 114 -14.21 7.84 4.73
CA GLY A 114 -14.83 9.13 5.04
C GLY A 114 -14.02 10.35 4.59
N PHE A 115 -12.95 10.16 3.79
CA PHE A 115 -12.30 11.29 3.12
C PHE A 115 -13.16 11.72 1.93
N ASN A 116 -14.05 12.68 2.18
CA ASN A 116 -14.87 13.28 1.13
C ASN A 116 -14.04 14.32 0.38
N TYR A 117 -13.78 14.08 -0.91
CA TYR A 117 -13.24 15.08 -1.82
C TYR A 117 -14.39 15.73 -2.61
N ASP A 118 -14.31 17.02 -2.87
CA ASP A 118 -15.24 17.69 -3.78
C ASP A 118 -14.91 17.39 -5.25
N GLU A 119 -15.76 17.86 -6.17
CA GLU A 119 -15.59 17.68 -7.63
C GLU A 119 -14.28 18.30 -8.16
N GLN A 120 -13.58 19.11 -7.34
CA GLN A 120 -12.33 19.78 -7.66
C GLN A 120 -11.13 19.10 -6.97
N GLY A 121 -11.33 17.96 -6.30
CA GLY A 121 -10.29 17.20 -5.61
C GLY A 121 -9.83 17.83 -4.29
N GLN A 122 -10.55 18.81 -3.76
CA GLN A 122 -10.27 19.41 -2.45
C GLN A 122 -10.95 18.59 -1.35
N ALA A 123 -10.24 18.35 -0.25
CA ALA A 123 -10.85 17.71 0.91
C ALA A 123 -11.99 18.60 1.44
N LYS A 124 -13.21 18.06 1.52
CA LYS A 124 -14.31 18.72 2.22
C LYS A 124 -13.98 18.69 3.70
N ASN A 125 -13.67 19.86 4.28
CA ASN A 125 -13.49 20.02 5.71
C ASN A 125 -14.83 19.87 6.44
N GLU A 126 -15.28 18.64 6.62
CA GLU A 126 -16.27 18.32 7.64
C GLU A 126 -15.49 18.00 8.92
N ALA A 127 -15.36 19.03 9.76
CA ALA A 127 -14.90 18.86 11.13
C ALA A 127 -15.92 18.01 11.90
N HIS A 128 -15.79 16.69 11.80
CA HIS A 128 -16.23 15.77 12.85
C HIS A 128 -14.98 15.33 13.61
N ALA A 129 -14.56 16.20 14.51
CA ALA A 129 -13.59 15.90 15.54
C ALA A 129 -14.23 14.89 16.50
N ASP A 130 -14.08 13.61 16.20
CA ASP A 130 -14.13 12.55 17.20
C ASP A 130 -13.23 11.38 16.73
N GLY A 131 -12.06 11.27 17.35
CA GLY A 131 -11.50 9.96 17.67
C GLY A 131 -10.42 9.35 16.80
N VAL A 132 -9.66 10.10 15.99
CA VAL A 132 -8.36 9.60 15.51
C VAL A 132 -7.27 10.63 15.81
N GLU A 133 -6.90 10.68 17.09
CA GLU A 133 -5.63 11.31 17.46
C GLU A 133 -4.52 10.54 16.74
N ALA A 134 -3.73 11.30 16.01
CA ALA A 134 -2.78 10.80 15.06
C ALA A 134 -1.71 9.95 15.78
N VAL A 135 -1.72 8.64 15.54
CA VAL A 135 -0.58 7.77 15.82
C VAL A 135 0.25 7.71 14.54
N PHE A 136 1.00 8.78 14.31
CA PHE A 136 2.19 8.73 13.47
C PHE A 136 3.36 8.35 14.39
N PHE A 137 3.87 7.12 14.26
CA PHE A 137 5.19 6.74 14.74
C PHE A 137 6.20 6.84 13.59
#